data_AF-A0AB37KDE1-F1
#
_entry.id   AF-A0AB37KDE1-F1
#
_cell.length_a   1.000
_cell.length_b   1.000
_cell.length_c   1.000
_cell.angle_alpha   90.00
_cell.angle_beta   90.00
_cell.angle_gamma   90.00
#
_symmetry.space_group_name_H-M   'P 1'
#
loop_
_entity.id
_entity.type
_entity.pdbx_description
1 polymer ?
#
loop_
_entity_poly.entity_id
_entity_poly.type
_entity_poly.pdbx_seq_one_letter_code
_entity_poly.pdbx_strand_id
1 'polypeptide(L)'
;DKKPDTNPELVGLGMDILGMYGITLPYSRSLEEEADEGGMMLMAQAGYHPAAAVRVWEKMNQENDQNGFIYAITSTHPTNNARIENLKRLLPTVMPVYEQSVRNKGRVNKKRRR
;
A
#
# COMPACT_ATOMS: atom_id res chain seq x y z
N ASP A 1 30.48 33.88 28.10
CA ASP A 1 29.71 32.65 28.33
C ASP A 1 28.20 32.90 28.20
N LYS A 2 27.65 32.80 26.98
CA LYS A 2 26.20 32.75 26.75
C LYS A 2 25.81 31.28 26.61
N LYS A 3 25.29 30.67 27.68
CA LYS A 3 24.65 29.34 27.55
C LYS A 3 23.43 29.51 26.64
N PRO A 4 23.21 28.63 25.67
CA PRO A 4 22.01 28.68 24.86
C PRO A 4 20.80 28.54 25.80
N ASP A 5 19.89 29.49 25.69
CA ASP A 5 18.57 29.53 26.29
C ASP A 5 17.70 28.43 25.68
N THR A 6 18.04 27.18 25.95
CA THR A 6 17.24 26.02 25.57
C THR A 6 15.98 26.03 26.42
N ASN A 7 14.90 26.59 25.88
CA ASN A 7 13.58 26.48 26.49
C ASN A 7 13.22 24.98 26.54
N PRO A 8 13.06 24.36 27.74
CA PRO A 8 12.75 22.95 27.88
C PRO A 8 11.44 22.56 27.17
N GLU A 9 10.49 23.50 27.01
CA GLU A 9 9.28 23.27 26.22
C GLU A 9 9.58 23.12 24.73
N LEU A 10 10.52 23.91 24.18
CA LEU A 10 10.90 23.85 22.76
C LEU A 10 11.71 22.58 22.44
N VAL A 11 12.51 22.11 23.39
CA VAL A 11 13.22 20.83 23.30
C VAL A 11 12.22 19.66 23.37
N GLY A 12 11.21 19.74 24.24
CA GLY A 12 10.12 18.76 24.30
C GLY A 12 9.33 18.70 22.99
N LEU A 13 8.91 19.86 22.46
CA LEU A 13 8.22 19.97 21.17
C LEU A 13 9.07 19.43 20.01
N GLY A 14 10.37 19.73 20.00
CA GLY A 14 11.29 19.23 18.99
C GLY A 14 11.44 17.70 19.02
N MET A 15 11.50 17.11 20.22
CA MET A 15 11.57 15.66 20.43
C MET A 15 10.27 14.96 20.06
N ASP A 16 9.12 15.55 20.37
CA ASP A 16 7.80 15.00 20.03
C ASP A 16 7.57 15.00 18.51
N ILE A 17 7.93 16.09 17.83
CA ILE A 17 7.90 16.15 16.35
C ILE A 17 8.88 15.12 15.78
N LEU A 18 10.10 15.00 16.31
CA LEU A 18 11.05 13.98 15.88
C LEU A 18 10.56 12.55 16.11
N GLY A 19 9.85 12.28 17.21
CA GLY A 19 9.24 10.98 17.48
C GLY A 19 8.10 10.67 16.51
N MET A 20 7.17 11.61 16.34
CA MET A 20 6.02 11.48 15.43
C MET A 20 6.46 11.26 13.99
N TYR A 21 7.46 11.99 13.50
CA TYR A 21 7.91 11.87 12.12
C TYR A 21 9.03 10.82 11.94
N GLY A 22 9.88 10.60 12.94
CA GLY A 22 11.05 9.73 12.81
C GLY A 22 10.78 8.25 13.07
N ILE A 23 9.82 7.92 13.94
CA ILE A 23 9.49 6.52 14.30
C ILE A 23 8.19 6.08 13.65
N THR A 24 7.17 6.95 13.68
CA THR A 24 5.82 6.59 13.20
C THR A 24 5.73 6.51 11.67
N LEU A 25 6.42 7.37 10.93
CA LEU A 25 6.43 7.31 9.45
C LEU A 25 7.10 6.04 8.88
N PRO A 26 8.30 5.62 9.31
CA PRO A 26 8.89 4.39 8.77
C PRO A 26 8.10 3.14 9.16
N TYR A 27 7.57 3.07 10.38
CA TYR A 27 6.71 1.96 10.80
C TYR A 27 5.40 1.90 9.99
N SER A 28 4.77 3.05 9.75
CA SER A 28 3.60 3.15 8.89
C SER A 28 3.91 2.68 7.46
N ARG A 29 5.05 3.05 6.88
CA ARG A 29 5.44 2.61 5.52
C ARG A 29 5.63 1.09 5.42
N SER A 30 6.27 0.46 6.40
CA SER A 30 6.42 -1.00 6.39
C SER A 30 5.07 -1.73 6.48
N LEU A 31 4.11 -1.19 7.23
CA LEU A 31 2.76 -1.77 7.33
C LEU A 31 1.99 -1.65 6.02
N GLU A 32 2.14 -0.53 5.29
CA GLU A 32 1.54 -0.36 3.97
C GLU A 32 2.13 -1.35 2.95
N GLU A 33 3.44 -1.59 2.99
CA GLU A 33 4.10 -2.55 2.11
C GLU A 33 3.64 -3.98 2.37
N GLU A 34 3.52 -4.38 3.64
CA GLU A 34 3.00 -5.70 4.03
C GLU A 34 1.53 -5.87 3.61
N ALA A 35 0.72 -4.81 3.77
CA ALA A 35 -0.67 -4.81 3.34
C ALA A 35 -0.80 -4.96 1.81
N ASP A 36 0.03 -4.26 1.02
CA ASP A 36 0.06 -4.37 -0.43
C ASP A 36 0.45 -5.79 -0.90
N GLU A 37 1.46 -6.39 -0.27
CA GLU A 37 1.88 -7.76 -0.57
C GLU A 37 0.77 -8.78 -0.27
N GLY A 38 0.20 -8.72 0.94
CA GLY A 38 -0.90 -9.58 1.36
C GLY A 38 -2.13 -9.43 0.45
N GLY A 39 -2.51 -8.19 0.14
CA GLY A 39 -3.64 -7.89 -0.74
C GLY A 39 -3.45 -8.44 -2.15
N MET A 40 -2.26 -8.27 -2.73
CA MET A 40 -1.92 -8.80 -4.06
C MET A 40 -1.95 -10.33 -4.11
N MET A 41 -1.43 -10.98 -3.06
CA MET A 41 -1.47 -12.43 -2.91
C MET A 41 -2.92 -12.94 -2.81
N LEU A 42 -3.76 -12.30 -1.99
CA LEU A 42 -5.17 -12.64 -1.85
C LEU A 42 -5.94 -12.47 -3.17
N MET A 43 -5.69 -11.37 -3.89
CA MET A 43 -6.28 -11.17 -5.22
C MET A 43 -5.90 -12.29 -6.19
N ALA A 44 -4.61 -12.65 -6.23
CA ALA A 44 -4.11 -13.73 -7.08
C ALA A 44 -4.77 -15.07 -6.74
N GLN A 45 -4.82 -15.43 -5.46
CA GLN A 45 -5.48 -16.66 -4.97
C GLN A 45 -6.98 -16.67 -5.28
N ALA A 46 -7.65 -15.54 -5.13
CA ALA A 46 -9.05 -15.38 -5.49
C ALA A 46 -9.29 -15.39 -7.01
N GLY A 47 -8.24 -15.37 -7.83
CA GLY A 47 -8.32 -15.39 -9.29
C GLY A 47 -8.67 -14.03 -9.91
N TYR A 48 -8.45 -12.94 -9.19
CA TYR A 48 -8.46 -11.58 -9.73
C TYR A 48 -7.07 -11.25 -10.27
N HIS A 49 -7.01 -10.57 -11.42
CA HIS A 49 -5.74 -10.26 -12.07
C HIS A 49 -4.92 -9.24 -11.25
N PRO A 50 -3.73 -9.59 -10.72
CA PRO A 50 -2.98 -8.72 -9.80
C PRO A 50 -2.64 -7.34 -10.38
N ALA A 51 -2.32 -7.25 -11.68
CA ALA A 51 -2.10 -5.95 -12.35
C ALA A 51 -3.32 -5.01 -12.39
N ALA A 52 -4.49 -5.43 -11.93
CA ALA A 52 -5.62 -4.53 -11.70
C ALA A 52 -5.35 -3.56 -10.54
N ALA A 53 -4.65 -3.99 -9.48
CA ALA A 53 -4.34 -3.14 -8.34
C ALA A 53 -3.48 -1.93 -8.77
N VAL A 54 -2.45 -2.18 -9.59
CA VAL A 54 -1.60 -1.11 -10.17
C VAL A 54 -2.45 -0.08 -10.91
N ARG A 55 -3.39 -0.54 -11.75
CA ARG A 55 -4.27 0.35 -12.53
C ARG A 55 -5.22 1.17 -11.66
N VAL A 56 -5.69 0.62 -10.53
CA VAL A 56 -6.54 1.36 -9.57
C VAL A 56 -5.75 2.54 -9.01
N TRP A 57 -4.53 2.29 -8.52
CA TRP A 57 -3.69 3.34 -7.94
C TRP A 57 -3.20 4.35 -8.99
N GLU A 58 -2.89 3.92 -10.21
CA GLU A 58 -2.55 4.83 -11.31
C GLU A 58 -3.71 5.78 -11.64
N LYS A 59 -4.96 5.28 -11.64
CA LYS A 59 -6.15 6.12 -11.83
C LYS A 59 -6.37 7.06 -10.66
N MET A 60 -6.28 6.57 -9.43
CA MET A 60 -6.43 7.41 -8.23
C MET A 60 -5.41 8.56 -8.18
N ASN A 61 -4.19 8.37 -8.69
CA ASN A 61 -3.19 9.44 -8.78
C ASN A 61 -3.50 10.48 -9.87
N GLN A 62 -4.31 10.14 -10.87
CA GLN A 62 -4.64 11.03 -11.99
C GLN A 62 -5.95 11.79 -11.76
N GLU A 63 -6.85 11.22 -10.96
CA GLU A 63 -8.16 11.81 -10.68
C GLU A 63 -8.05 12.96 -9.67
N ASN A 64 -8.76 14.05 -9.95
CA ASN A 64 -8.96 15.11 -8.98
C ASN A 64 -10.03 14.68 -7.98
N ASP A 65 -9.79 14.92 -6.68
CA ASP A 65 -10.69 14.48 -5.62
C ASP A 65 -11.95 15.33 -5.51
N GLN A 66 -12.89 15.13 -6.44
CA GLN A 66 -14.11 15.93 -6.55
C GLN A 66 -15.07 15.74 -5.38
N ASN A 67 -15.04 14.57 -4.71
CA ASN A 67 -16.00 14.19 -3.68
C ASN A 67 -15.36 13.82 -2.33
N GLY A 68 -14.06 14.07 -2.12
CA GLY A 68 -13.35 13.73 -0.89
C GLY A 68 -13.05 12.23 -0.71
N PHE A 69 -13.40 11.39 -1.68
CA PHE A 69 -13.24 9.93 -1.59
C PHE A 69 -11.76 9.54 -1.70
N ILE A 70 -11.02 10.19 -2.59
CA ILE A 70 -9.59 9.94 -2.73
C ILE A 70 -8.90 10.40 -1.45
N TYR A 71 -9.23 11.58 -0.93
CA TYR A 71 -8.71 12.09 0.34
C TYR A 71 -9.01 11.15 1.52
N ALA A 72 -10.21 10.58 1.62
CA ALA A 72 -10.52 9.63 2.67
C ALA A 72 -9.59 8.41 2.65
N ILE A 73 -9.30 7.86 1.46
CA ILE A 73 -8.37 6.72 1.30
C ILE A 73 -6.93 7.16 1.58
N THR A 74 -6.49 8.29 1.02
CA THR A 74 -5.10 8.77 1.15
C THR A 74 -4.77 9.36 2.52
N SER A 75 -5.79 9.75 3.30
CA SER A 75 -5.63 10.25 4.68
C SER A 75 -5.15 9.19 5.66
N THR A 76 -5.46 7.92 5.40
CA THR A 76 -5.07 6.77 6.23
C THR A 76 -4.00 5.92 5.55
N HIS A 77 -4.01 5.88 4.21
CA HIS A 77 -3.07 5.13 3.39
C HIS A 77 -2.47 6.03 2.31
N PRO A 78 -1.42 6.82 2.61
CA PRO A 78 -0.89 7.83 1.69
C PRO A 78 -0.53 7.21 0.34
N THR A 79 -1.11 7.74 -0.73
CA THR A 79 -0.73 7.36 -2.09
C THR A 79 0.58 8.02 -2.45
N ASN A 80 1.50 7.23 -2.99
CA ASN A 80 2.71 7.74 -3.57
C ASN A 80 3.08 6.89 -4.78
N ASN A 81 3.79 7.46 -5.74
CA ASN A 81 4.41 6.73 -6.84
C ASN A 81 5.23 5.53 -6.33
N ALA A 82 5.81 5.65 -5.13
CA ALA A 82 6.48 4.55 -4.42
C ALA A 82 5.58 3.30 -4.22
N ARG A 83 4.28 3.47 -3.93
CA ARG A 83 3.32 2.36 -3.81
C ARG A 83 3.10 1.68 -5.16
N ILE A 84 2.90 2.46 -6.21
CA ILE A 84 2.74 1.93 -7.58
C ILE A 84 3.99 1.14 -7.99
N GLU A 85 5.18 1.65 -7.68
CA GLU A 85 6.43 0.94 -7.91
C GLU A 85 6.55 -0.34 -7.11
N ASN A 86 6.14 -0.33 -5.83
CA ASN A 86 6.14 -1.54 -5.01
C ASN A 86 5.20 -2.61 -5.58
N LEU A 87 3.97 -2.24 -5.94
CA LEU A 87 3.02 -3.15 -6.57
C LEU A 87 3.54 -3.71 -7.89
N LYS A 88 4.21 -2.88 -8.71
CA LYS A 88 4.87 -3.33 -9.94
C LYS A 88 6.00 -4.34 -9.66
N ARG A 89 6.76 -4.14 -8.57
CA ARG A 89 7.82 -5.07 -8.12
C ARG A 89 7.26 -6.40 -7.60
N LEU A 90 6.05 -6.39 -7.03
CA LEU A 90 5.39 -7.60 -6.52
C LEU A 90 4.76 -8.45 -7.62
N LEU A 91 4.44 -7.87 -8.79
CA LEU A 91 3.77 -8.59 -9.90
C LEU A 91 4.47 -9.91 -10.29
N PRO A 92 5.80 -9.96 -10.51
CA PRO A 92 6.49 -11.21 -10.84
C PRO A 92 6.30 -12.31 -9.79
N THR A 93 6.16 -11.94 -8.52
CA THR A 93 5.96 -12.88 -7.41
C THR A 93 4.54 -13.43 -7.36
N VAL A 94 3.52 -12.58 -7.60
CA VAL A 94 2.11 -12.97 -7.42
C VAL A 94 1.42 -13.49 -8.68
N MET A 95 1.93 -13.14 -9.87
CA MET A 95 1.35 -13.59 -11.15
C MET A 95 1.32 -15.12 -11.30
N PRO A 96 2.34 -15.90 -10.92
CA PRO A 96 2.28 -17.36 -10.95
C PRO A 96 1.14 -17.94 -10.10
N VAL A 97 0.84 -17.33 -8.95
CA VAL A 97 -0.26 -17.74 -8.06
C VAL A 97 -1.61 -17.50 -8.73
N TYR A 98 -1.77 -16.35 -9.40
CA TYR A 98 -2.97 -16.03 -10.18
C TYR A 98 -3.20 -17.05 -11.30
N GLU A 99 -2.16 -17.35 -12.09
CA GLU A 99 -2.24 -18.32 -13.18
C GLU A 99 -2.64 -19.71 -12.67
N GLN A 100 -2.08 -20.13 -11.53
CA GLN A 100 -2.45 -21.38 -10.87
C GLN A 100 -3.92 -21.37 -10.41
N SER A 101 -4.39 -20.28 -9.80
CA SER A 101 -5.79 -20.15 -9.34
C SER A 101 -6.77 -20.25 -10.50
N VAL A 102 -6.54 -19.50 -11.58
CA VAL A 102 -7.40 -19.52 -12.78
C VAL A 102 -7.43 -20.91 -13.42
N ARG A 103 -6.27 -21.55 -13.56
CA ARG A 103 -6.16 -22.92 -14.07
C ARG A 103 -6.96 -23.93 -13.22
N ASN A 104 -6.89 -23.80 -11.90
CA ASN A 104 -7.60 -24.68 -10.99
C ASN A 104 -9.12 -24.49 -11.09
N LYS A 105 -9.61 -23.25 -11.15
CA LYS A 105 -11.04 -22.95 -11.39
C LYS A 105 -11.53 -23.55 -12.70
N GLY A 106 -10.74 -23.44 -13.78
CA GLY A 106 -11.05 -24.07 -15.07
C GLY A 106 -11.19 -25.59 -14.99
N ARG A 107 -10.31 -26.26 -14.24
CA ARG A 107 -10.38 -27.72 -14.00
C ARG A 107 -11.63 -28.13 -13.23
N VAL A 108 -11.99 -27.39 -12.18
CA VAL A 108 -13.20 -27.64 -11.38
C VAL A 108 -14.45 -27.50 -12.23
N ASN A 109 -14.54 -26.43 -13.04
CA ASN A 109 -15.68 -26.24 -13.94
C ASN A 109 -15.80 -27.36 -14.98
N LYS A 110 -14.69 -27.84 -15.55
CA LYS A 110 -14.72 -28.96 -16.50
C LYS A 110 -15.20 -30.27 -15.85
N LYS A 111 -14.83 -30.54 -14.60
CA LYS A 111 -15.32 -31.71 -13.85
C LYS A 111 -16.83 -31.64 -13.57
N ARG A 112 -17.36 -30.47 -13.23
CA ARG A 112 -18.79 -30.27 -12.95
C ARG A 112 -19.72 -30.43 -14.17
N ARG A 113 -19.17 -30.32 -15.38
CA ARG A 113 -19.93 -30.42 -16.65
C ARG A 113 -19.91 -31.83 -17.24
N ARG A 114 -19.25 -32.78 -16.59
CA ARG A 114 -19.25 -34.21 -16.92
C ARG A 114 -20.12 -34.94 -15.91
#